data_AF-A0A5J4QT93-F1
#
_entry.id   AF-A0A5J4QT93-F1
#
_cell.length_a   1.000
_cell.length_b   1.000
_cell.length_c   1.000
_cell.angle_alpha   90.00
_cell.angle_beta   90.00
_cell.angle_gamma   90.00
#
_symmetry.space_group_name_H-M   'P 1'
#
loop_
_entity.id
_entity.type
_entity.pdbx_description
1 polymer ?
#
loop_
_entity_poly.entity_id
_entity_poly.type
_entity_poly.pdbx_seq_one_letter_code
_entity_poly.pdbx_strand_id
1 'polypeptide(L)'
;MKTKICMVCLLSLVLSIQGWAQERNYLTQKHSKASLQQLLISQEQFKPYPEAGKGWEQVSESLKRLYIVEAEKLLGTSWGELKATEFMQFKRTGNRNVFESISFGRRNKLNVLVLGELFENKGRFIDDIINGVWIICEESWWGVPAHNGNQDPLPDLANKYVDLFDAETGAALAWTHYLLKGKLDKVSPFVSRRIADELERRIIIPCLNTDYNWMGVHGESLNNWTPWICSNWLTVVLLCDTNPERRLDAVYRIMQSL
;
A
#
# COMPACT_ATOMS: atom_id res chain seq x y z
N MET A 1 -71.69 26.78 6.77
CA MET A 1 -72.01 25.40 7.21
C MET A 1 -71.17 24.42 6.40
N LYS A 2 -70.27 23.71 7.10
CA LYS A 2 -69.52 22.48 6.76
C LYS A 2 -68.60 22.47 5.52
N THR A 3 -67.37 22.91 5.78
CA THR A 3 -66.15 22.65 5.00
C THR A 3 -65.86 21.14 4.97
N LYS A 4 -65.68 20.55 3.77
CA LYS A 4 -65.20 19.18 3.59
C LYS A 4 -63.69 19.16 3.83
N ILE A 5 -63.24 18.55 4.92
CA ILE A 5 -61.83 18.22 5.15
C ILE A 5 -61.62 16.80 4.60
N CYS A 6 -60.94 16.70 3.45
CA CYS A 6 -60.40 15.46 2.95
C CYS A 6 -59.23 15.05 3.85
N MET A 7 -59.43 14.00 4.65
CA MET A 7 -58.36 13.35 5.40
C MET A 7 -57.60 12.42 4.45
N VAL A 8 -56.48 12.91 3.90
CA VAL A 8 -55.52 12.07 3.18
C VAL A 8 -54.63 11.42 4.24
N CYS A 9 -54.85 10.13 4.50
CA CYS A 9 -53.91 9.32 5.27
C CYS A 9 -52.65 9.10 4.43
N LEU A 10 -51.58 9.85 4.72
CA LEU A 10 -50.23 9.49 4.26
C LEU A 10 -49.74 8.29 5.09
N LEU A 11 -49.96 7.08 4.56
CA LEU A 11 -49.18 5.91 4.93
C LEU A 11 -47.79 6.07 4.32
N SER A 12 -46.83 6.57 5.11
CA SER A 12 -45.42 6.51 4.77
C SER A 12 -44.96 5.05 4.81
N LEU A 13 -44.91 4.40 3.64
CA LEU A 13 -44.16 3.17 3.47
C LEU A 13 -42.68 3.48 3.75
N VAL A 14 -42.19 3.01 4.89
CA VAL A 14 -40.76 2.85 5.11
C VAL A 14 -40.33 1.68 4.22
N LEU A 15 -39.91 1.98 3.00
CA LEU A 15 -39.15 1.04 2.19
C LEU A 15 -37.79 0.87 2.87
N SER A 16 -37.69 -0.12 3.74
CA SER A 16 -36.41 -0.67 4.16
C SER A 16 -35.76 -1.26 2.92
N ILE A 17 -34.91 -0.47 2.26
CA ILE A 17 -33.95 -0.96 1.29
C ILE A 17 -33.00 -1.84 2.10
N GLN A 18 -33.31 -3.13 2.22
CA GLN A 18 -32.29 -4.12 2.52
C GLN A 18 -31.36 -4.10 1.31
N GLY A 19 -30.30 -3.30 1.40
CA GLY A 19 -29.18 -3.44 0.49
C GLY A 19 -28.77 -4.90 0.55
N TRP A 20 -28.90 -5.60 -0.56
CA TRP A 20 -28.46 -6.99 -0.66
C TRP A 20 -26.95 -6.94 -0.43
N ALA A 21 -26.51 -7.39 0.74
CA ALA A 21 -25.08 -7.58 0.97
C ALA A 21 -24.59 -8.55 -0.11
N GLN A 22 -23.66 -8.08 -0.93
CA GLN A 22 -23.05 -8.90 -1.97
C GLN A 22 -22.49 -10.18 -1.35
N GLU A 23 -22.68 -11.30 -2.04
CA GLU A 23 -22.23 -12.61 -1.58
C GLU A 23 -20.71 -12.57 -1.32
N ARG A 24 -20.29 -12.90 -0.10
CA ARG A 24 -18.87 -12.94 0.27
C ARG A 24 -18.14 -14.07 -0.43
N ASN A 25 -16.81 -13.98 -0.49
CA ASN A 25 -15.94 -15.04 -0.99
C ASN A 25 -16.13 -15.34 -2.49
N TYR A 26 -16.63 -14.38 -3.27
CA TYR A 26 -17.02 -14.58 -4.68
C TYR A 26 -15.90 -15.20 -5.52
N LEU A 27 -14.67 -14.71 -5.34
CA LEU A 27 -13.50 -15.22 -6.07
C LEU A 27 -13.18 -16.66 -5.68
N THR A 28 -13.23 -16.98 -4.39
CA THR A 28 -12.88 -18.32 -3.87
C THR A 28 -13.96 -19.37 -4.06
N GLN A 29 -15.22 -18.96 -4.25
CA GLN A 29 -16.29 -19.85 -4.71
C GLN A 29 -16.03 -20.35 -6.13
N LYS A 30 -15.40 -19.52 -6.98
CA LYS A 30 -15.08 -19.84 -8.37
C LYS A 30 -13.71 -20.50 -8.55
N HIS A 31 -12.75 -20.12 -7.71
CA HIS A 31 -11.36 -20.55 -7.83
C HIS A 31 -10.87 -21.13 -6.50
N SER A 32 -10.64 -22.45 -6.47
CA SER A 32 -10.00 -23.12 -5.34
C SER A 32 -8.50 -22.78 -5.28
N LYS A 33 -7.88 -22.97 -4.11
CA LYS A 33 -6.43 -22.80 -3.95
C LYS A 33 -5.62 -23.69 -4.90
N ALA A 34 -6.08 -24.93 -5.14
CA ALA A 34 -5.46 -25.82 -6.13
C ALA A 34 -5.57 -25.29 -7.56
N SER A 35 -6.70 -24.69 -7.93
CA SER A 35 -6.85 -24.04 -9.24
C SER A 35 -5.95 -22.80 -9.36
N LEU A 36 -5.83 -22.01 -8.30
CA LEU A 36 -4.95 -20.84 -8.27
C LEU A 36 -3.48 -21.25 -8.39
N GLN A 37 -3.06 -22.35 -7.76
CA GLN A 37 -1.69 -22.87 -7.88
C GLN A 37 -1.29 -23.17 -9.32
N GLN A 38 -2.25 -23.57 -10.16
CA GLN A 38 -2.00 -23.84 -11.59
C GLN A 38 -1.95 -22.56 -12.43
N LEU A 39 -2.55 -21.46 -11.97
CA LEU A 39 -2.64 -20.18 -12.69
C LEU A 39 -1.55 -19.17 -12.28
N LEU A 40 -1.09 -19.25 -11.02
CA LEU A 40 -0.15 -18.29 -10.45
C LEU A 40 1.26 -18.55 -10.99
N ILE A 41 1.68 -17.73 -11.96
CA ILE A 41 3.04 -17.77 -12.51
C ILE A 41 4.11 -17.51 -11.44
N SER A 42 5.36 -17.91 -11.71
CA SER A 42 6.48 -17.70 -10.79
C SER A 42 6.75 -16.20 -10.57
N GLN A 43 7.35 -15.84 -9.44
CA GLN A 43 7.71 -14.43 -9.18
C GLN A 43 8.72 -13.94 -10.22
N GLU A 44 9.65 -14.81 -10.63
CA GLU A 44 10.65 -14.50 -11.66
C GLU A 44 10.02 -14.26 -13.03
N GLN A 45 8.86 -14.88 -13.30
CA GLN A 45 8.08 -14.70 -14.54
C GLN A 45 7.11 -13.52 -14.47
N PHE A 46 6.71 -13.08 -13.27
CA PHE A 46 5.81 -11.95 -13.10
C PHE A 46 6.57 -10.63 -13.35
N LYS A 47 6.64 -10.23 -14.62
CA LYS A 47 7.30 -9.02 -15.08
C LYS A 47 6.32 -8.06 -15.76
N PRO A 48 5.47 -7.36 -15.00
CA PRO A 48 4.40 -6.54 -15.57
C PRO A 48 4.92 -5.32 -16.35
N TYR A 49 6.12 -4.83 -16.01
CA TYR A 49 6.80 -3.73 -16.70
C TYR A 49 8.29 -4.02 -16.85
N PRO A 50 9.00 -3.40 -17.80
CA PRO A 50 10.46 -3.49 -17.85
C PRO A 50 11.10 -2.96 -16.56
N GLU A 51 12.23 -3.55 -16.14
CA GLU A 51 13.10 -2.95 -15.12
C GLU A 51 13.79 -1.70 -15.70
N ALA A 52 14.58 -0.96 -14.90
CA ALA A 52 15.32 0.19 -15.41
C ALA A 52 16.30 -0.18 -16.54
N GLY A 53 16.20 0.54 -17.66
CA GLY A 53 16.95 0.23 -18.87
C GLY A 53 16.12 0.41 -20.14
N LYS A 54 16.18 -0.58 -21.03
CA LYS A 54 15.39 -0.64 -22.27
C LYS A 54 13.95 -1.06 -21.98
N GLY A 55 13.01 -0.66 -22.82
CA GLY A 55 11.58 -1.02 -22.70
C GLY A 55 10.66 0.16 -22.40
N TRP A 56 11.21 1.35 -22.16
CA TRP A 56 10.46 2.58 -21.88
C TRP A 56 10.30 3.47 -23.13
N GLU A 57 10.58 2.96 -24.33
CA GLU A 57 10.56 3.72 -25.58
C GLU A 57 9.15 4.21 -25.96
N GLN A 58 8.10 3.51 -25.50
CA GLN A 58 6.70 3.88 -25.77
C GLN A 58 6.20 5.04 -24.88
N VAL A 59 6.93 5.39 -23.81
CA VAL A 59 6.60 6.55 -22.99
C VAL A 59 7.01 7.81 -23.73
N SER A 60 6.12 8.80 -23.83
CA SER A 60 6.43 10.04 -24.55
C SER A 60 7.60 10.79 -23.93
N GLU A 61 8.43 11.40 -24.76
CA GLU A 61 9.58 12.19 -24.30
C GLU A 61 9.14 13.37 -23.41
N SER A 62 7.95 13.93 -23.65
CA SER A 62 7.37 14.97 -22.79
C SER A 62 7.10 14.46 -21.37
N LEU A 63 6.58 13.25 -21.22
CA LEU A 63 6.28 12.66 -19.93
C LEU A 63 7.55 12.24 -19.20
N LYS A 64 8.51 11.63 -19.91
CA LYS A 64 9.83 11.32 -19.36
C LYS A 64 10.48 12.60 -18.81
N ARG A 65 10.53 13.66 -19.63
CA ARG A 65 11.12 14.94 -19.25
C ARG A 65 10.43 15.57 -18.04
N LEU A 66 9.10 15.47 -17.94
CA LEU A 66 8.35 15.97 -16.78
C LEU A 66 8.87 15.32 -15.48
N TYR A 67 8.92 13.99 -15.42
CA TYR A 67 9.38 13.28 -14.21
C TYR A 67 10.86 13.51 -13.92
N ILE A 68 11.71 13.61 -14.95
CA ILE A 68 13.13 13.93 -14.76
C ILE A 68 13.28 15.32 -14.12
N VAL A 69 12.56 16.32 -14.61
CA VAL A 69 12.60 17.69 -14.07
C VAL A 69 12.05 17.75 -12.64
N GLU A 70 10.99 17.01 -12.33
CA GLU A 70 10.48 16.94 -10.95
C GLU A 70 11.46 16.23 -10.01
N ALA A 71 12.12 15.16 -10.47
CA ALA A 71 13.16 14.48 -9.69
C ALA A 71 14.38 15.37 -9.44
N GLU A 72 14.79 16.17 -10.42
CA GLU A 72 15.87 17.15 -10.29
C GLU A 72 15.62 18.16 -9.17
N LYS A 73 14.37 18.66 -9.05
CA LYS A 73 14.01 19.62 -7.99
C LYS A 73 14.12 19.02 -6.59
N LEU A 74 13.98 17.70 -6.47
CA LEU A 74 13.99 16.99 -5.20
C LEU A 74 15.36 16.45 -4.82
N LEU A 75 16.29 16.34 -5.77
CA LEU A 75 17.63 15.79 -5.55
C LEU A 75 18.37 16.55 -4.45
N GLY A 76 18.73 15.85 -3.38
CA GLY A 76 19.48 16.42 -2.25
C GLY A 76 18.65 17.29 -1.29
N THR A 77 17.33 17.40 -1.51
CA THR A 77 16.43 18.05 -0.54
C THR A 77 16.25 17.19 0.71
N SER A 78 15.85 17.80 1.84
CA SER A 78 15.62 17.06 3.08
C SER A 78 14.51 16.00 2.95
N TRP A 79 14.70 14.86 3.62
CA TRP A 79 13.68 13.82 3.80
C TRP A 79 12.74 14.09 4.99
N GLY A 80 12.92 15.20 5.70
CA GLY A 80 12.12 15.59 6.87
C GLY A 80 12.40 14.74 8.11
N GLU A 81 12.04 15.24 9.30
CA GLU A 81 12.19 14.53 10.58
C GLU A 81 10.83 14.04 11.09
N LEU A 82 10.66 12.73 11.24
CA LEU A 82 9.41 12.15 11.72
C LEU A 82 9.46 11.92 13.23
N LYS A 83 9.23 12.99 14.00
CA LYS A 83 9.34 12.95 15.47
C LYS A 83 8.14 12.23 16.09
N ALA A 84 8.39 11.45 17.15
CA ALA A 84 7.36 10.82 17.95
C ALA A 84 6.31 11.82 18.48
N THR A 85 6.75 13.04 18.83
CA THR A 85 5.84 14.10 19.32
C THR A 85 4.83 14.55 18.26
N GLU A 86 5.18 14.52 16.97
CA GLU A 86 4.24 14.84 15.89
C GLU A 86 3.19 13.74 15.71
N PHE A 87 3.58 12.48 15.89
CA PHE A 87 2.63 11.37 15.91
C PHE A 87 1.63 11.53 17.07
N MET A 88 2.14 11.83 18.27
CA MET A 88 1.32 12.02 19.47
C MET A 88 0.33 13.19 19.38
N GLN A 89 0.54 14.16 18.47
CA GLN A 89 -0.34 15.33 18.33
C GLN A 89 -1.79 14.95 18.06
N PHE A 90 -2.03 13.84 17.36
CA PHE A 90 -3.39 13.41 17.05
C PHE A 90 -4.19 13.07 18.33
N LYS A 91 -3.62 12.32 19.27
CA LYS A 91 -4.30 12.05 20.54
C LYS A 91 -4.41 13.28 21.44
N ARG A 92 -3.45 14.21 21.35
CA ARG A 92 -3.42 15.43 22.18
C ARG A 92 -4.41 16.50 21.72
N THR A 93 -4.52 16.70 20.41
CA THR A 93 -5.21 17.86 19.82
C THR A 93 -6.08 17.53 18.61
N GLY A 94 -6.06 16.28 18.13
CA GLY A 94 -6.67 15.88 16.86
C GLY A 94 -5.85 16.25 15.62
N ASN A 95 -4.72 16.95 15.77
CA ASN A 95 -3.88 17.32 14.63
C ASN A 95 -3.02 16.13 14.17
N ARG A 96 -3.27 15.67 12.95
CA ARG A 96 -2.48 14.64 12.24
C ARG A 96 -1.64 15.19 11.08
N ASN A 97 -1.89 16.44 10.69
CA ASN A 97 -1.41 16.99 9.42
C ASN A 97 0.11 17.10 9.35
N VAL A 98 0.77 17.44 10.46
CA VAL A 98 2.23 17.62 10.49
C VAL A 98 2.94 16.29 10.23
N PHE A 99 2.56 15.24 10.96
CA PHE A 99 3.11 13.90 10.77
C PHE A 99 2.85 13.40 9.34
N GLU A 100 1.61 13.53 8.85
CA GLU A 100 1.21 13.03 7.54
C GLU A 100 1.88 13.77 6.40
N SER A 101 2.01 15.09 6.49
CA SER A 101 2.73 15.86 5.48
C SER A 101 4.17 15.40 5.32
N ILE A 102 4.84 15.05 6.43
CA ILE A 102 6.22 14.54 6.41
C ILE A 102 6.24 13.11 5.87
N SER A 103 5.41 12.23 6.44
CA SER A 103 5.35 10.81 6.07
C SER A 103 5.02 10.63 4.58
N PHE A 104 3.96 11.26 4.08
CA PHE A 104 3.57 11.21 2.67
C PHE A 104 4.55 11.95 1.77
N GLY A 105 5.14 13.05 2.26
CA GLY A 105 6.22 13.76 1.56
C GLY A 105 7.40 12.85 1.21
N ARG A 106 7.81 11.97 2.14
CA ARG A 106 8.86 10.97 1.90
C ARG A 106 8.46 9.98 0.79
N ARG A 107 7.26 9.39 0.84
CA ARG A 107 6.81 8.43 -0.19
C ARG A 107 6.71 9.11 -1.56
N ASN A 108 6.16 10.31 -1.62
CA ASN A 108 6.08 11.09 -2.85
C ASN A 108 7.47 11.41 -3.42
N LYS A 109 8.40 11.86 -2.57
CA LYS A 109 9.79 12.11 -2.98
C LYS A 109 10.44 10.85 -3.55
N LEU A 110 10.31 9.70 -2.86
CA LEU A 110 10.83 8.43 -3.35
C LEU A 110 10.24 8.06 -4.72
N ASN A 111 8.91 8.11 -4.87
CA ASN A 111 8.23 7.77 -6.12
C ASN A 111 8.70 8.64 -7.28
N VAL A 112 8.84 9.96 -7.07
CA VAL A 112 9.32 10.89 -8.11
C VAL A 112 10.77 10.61 -8.48
N LEU A 113 11.65 10.39 -7.51
CA LEU A 113 13.05 10.04 -7.78
C LEU A 113 13.18 8.71 -8.53
N VAL A 114 12.41 7.69 -8.15
CA VAL A 114 12.38 6.39 -8.82
C VAL A 114 11.96 6.54 -10.27
N LEU A 115 10.89 7.28 -10.56
CA LEU A 115 10.44 7.54 -11.93
C LEU A 115 11.46 8.38 -12.72
N GLY A 116 12.08 9.38 -12.08
CA GLY A 116 13.16 10.16 -12.68
C GLY A 116 14.34 9.29 -13.10
N GLU A 117 14.80 8.39 -12.22
CA GLU A 117 15.87 7.42 -12.52
C GLU A 117 15.45 6.39 -13.56
N LEU A 118 14.19 5.93 -13.53
CA LEU A 118 13.66 4.97 -14.48
C LEU A 118 13.71 5.52 -15.92
N PHE A 119 13.32 6.78 -16.10
CA PHE A 119 13.29 7.42 -17.41
C PHE A 119 14.62 8.01 -17.86
N GLU A 120 15.44 8.53 -16.93
CA GLU A 120 16.75 9.07 -17.31
C GLU A 120 17.83 7.99 -17.41
N ASN A 121 17.79 7.00 -16.51
CA ASN A 121 18.69 5.86 -16.47
C ASN A 121 20.19 6.22 -16.38
N LYS A 122 20.54 7.37 -15.78
CA LYS A 122 21.94 7.84 -15.64
C LYS A 122 22.57 7.61 -14.26
N GLY A 123 21.80 7.16 -13.27
CA GLY A 123 22.30 6.82 -11.94
C GLY A 123 22.39 7.97 -10.94
N ARG A 124 22.20 9.23 -11.37
CA ARG A 124 22.42 10.39 -10.48
C ARG A 124 21.38 10.54 -9.36
N PHE A 125 20.25 9.84 -9.45
CA PHE A 125 19.25 9.85 -8.38
C PHE A 125 19.42 8.68 -7.40
N ILE A 126 20.29 7.71 -7.70
CA ILE A 126 20.39 6.44 -6.95
C ILE A 126 20.75 6.67 -5.48
N ASP A 127 21.70 7.54 -5.17
CA ASP A 127 22.09 7.79 -3.78
C ASP A 127 20.93 8.37 -2.95
N ASP A 128 20.15 9.29 -3.53
CA ASP A 128 19.00 9.87 -2.83
C ASP A 128 17.83 8.87 -2.71
N ILE A 129 17.64 8.00 -3.72
CA ILE A 129 16.70 6.86 -3.63
C ILE A 129 17.10 5.91 -2.49
N ILE A 130 18.39 5.60 -2.36
CA ILE A 130 18.90 4.76 -1.26
C ILE A 130 18.61 5.42 0.09
N ASN A 131 18.86 6.72 0.24
CA ASN A 131 18.53 7.47 1.46
C ASN A 131 17.03 7.38 1.78
N GLY A 132 16.17 7.56 0.77
CA GLY A 132 14.72 7.47 0.91
C GLY A 132 14.26 6.08 1.37
N VAL A 133 14.75 5.02 0.72
CA VAL A 133 14.51 3.64 1.12
C VAL A 133 14.92 3.43 2.58
N TRP A 134 16.13 3.85 2.94
CA TRP A 134 16.67 3.64 4.28
C TRP A 134 15.83 4.33 5.35
N ILE A 135 15.54 5.61 5.16
CA ILE A 135 14.76 6.44 6.09
C ILE A 135 13.35 5.89 6.25
N ILE A 136 12.69 5.48 5.16
CA ILE A 136 11.33 4.92 5.23
C ILE A 136 11.37 3.57 5.98
N CYS A 137 12.33 2.70 5.69
CA CYS A 137 12.48 1.42 6.39
C CYS A 137 12.75 1.56 7.90
N GLU A 138 13.39 2.65 8.32
CA GLU A 138 13.68 2.98 9.72
C GLU A 138 12.49 3.57 10.49
N GLU A 139 11.41 3.98 9.81
CA GLU A 139 10.21 4.46 10.49
C GLU A 139 9.63 3.37 11.41
N SER A 140 9.32 3.74 12.65
CA SER A 140 8.83 2.79 13.65
C SER A 140 7.56 2.05 13.19
N TRP A 141 6.66 2.76 12.50
CA TRP A 141 5.44 2.24 11.89
C TRP A 141 5.12 3.02 10.61
N TRP A 142 4.50 2.38 9.60
CA TRP A 142 4.18 3.03 8.32
C TRP A 142 2.74 3.54 8.22
N GLY A 143 1.89 3.16 9.18
CA GLY A 143 0.58 3.74 9.33
C GLY A 143 0.58 5.17 9.87
N VAL A 144 -0.61 5.72 10.06
CA VAL A 144 -0.82 7.12 10.45
C VAL A 144 -1.43 7.27 11.85
N PRO A 145 -1.25 8.43 12.53
CA PRO A 145 -1.70 8.61 13.90
C PRO A 145 -3.18 8.33 14.12
N ALA A 146 -4.04 8.66 13.14
CA ALA A 146 -5.48 8.43 13.25
C ALA A 146 -5.88 6.96 13.18
N HIS A 147 -5.02 6.10 12.66
CA HIS A 147 -5.24 4.66 12.61
C HIS A 147 -4.60 3.94 13.80
N ASN A 148 -3.96 4.67 14.72
CA ASN A 148 -3.49 4.10 15.98
C ASN A 148 -4.69 3.76 16.86
N GLY A 149 -5.10 2.49 16.83
CA GLY A 149 -6.17 1.93 17.65
C GLY A 149 -5.83 1.85 19.14
N ASN A 150 -4.56 2.08 19.53
CA ASN A 150 -4.15 2.04 20.92
C ASN A 150 -4.65 3.26 21.72
N GLN A 151 -4.79 3.09 23.03
CA GLN A 151 -5.07 4.21 23.94
C GLN A 151 -3.84 5.10 24.13
N ASP A 152 -2.63 4.52 24.04
CA ASP A 152 -1.39 5.27 24.10
C ASP A 152 -1.25 6.22 22.87
N PRO A 153 -0.68 7.43 23.05
CA PRO A 153 -0.36 8.33 21.95
C PRO A 153 0.59 7.77 20.89
N LEU A 154 1.38 6.74 21.20
CA LEU A 154 2.25 6.04 20.27
C LEU A 154 1.69 4.68 19.87
N PRO A 155 2.13 4.13 18.71
CA PRO A 155 1.72 2.80 18.30
C PRO A 155 2.46 1.73 19.11
N ASP A 156 1.77 0.66 19.47
CA ASP A 156 2.41 -0.56 19.97
C ASP A 156 3.08 -1.29 18.81
N LEU A 157 4.42 -1.30 18.79
CA LEU A 157 5.20 -1.94 17.73
C LEU A 157 5.21 -3.47 17.81
N ALA A 158 4.80 -4.06 18.95
CA ALA A 158 4.62 -5.50 19.08
C ALA A 158 3.33 -5.95 18.39
N ASN A 159 2.28 -5.13 18.43
CA ASN A 159 1.03 -5.38 17.74
C ASN A 159 1.07 -4.81 16.31
N LYS A 160 1.63 -5.60 15.40
CA LYS A 160 1.75 -5.22 13.98
C LYS A 160 0.37 -5.15 13.33
N TYR A 161 -0.20 -3.95 13.27
CA TYR A 161 -1.41 -3.69 12.49
C TYR A 161 -1.03 -3.16 11.11
N VAL A 162 -1.59 -3.76 10.06
CA VAL A 162 -1.41 -3.30 8.67
C VAL A 162 -2.59 -2.43 8.30
N ASP A 163 -2.36 -1.12 8.21
CA ASP A 163 -3.35 -0.16 7.73
C ASP A 163 -3.20 0.16 6.23
N LEU A 164 -3.99 1.12 5.75
CA LEU A 164 -3.96 1.61 4.38
C LEU A 164 -2.55 2.05 3.91
N PHE A 165 -1.85 2.76 4.77
CA PHE A 165 -0.58 3.43 4.47
C PHE A 165 0.63 2.53 4.76
N ASP A 166 0.51 1.56 5.68
CA ASP A 166 1.44 0.43 5.75
C ASP A 166 1.45 -0.32 4.42
N ALA A 167 0.27 -0.70 3.92
CA ALA A 167 0.14 -1.42 2.65
C ALA A 167 0.66 -0.59 1.47
N GLU A 168 0.25 0.67 1.34
CA GLU A 168 0.70 1.58 0.28
C GLU A 168 2.22 1.82 0.33
N THR A 169 2.81 2.01 1.51
CA THR A 169 4.26 2.12 1.67
C THR A 169 4.96 0.83 1.23
N GLY A 170 4.40 -0.33 1.59
CA GLY A 170 4.89 -1.63 1.15
C GLY A 170 4.89 -1.75 -0.38
N ALA A 171 3.80 -1.37 -1.04
CA ALA A 171 3.72 -1.42 -2.50
C ALA A 171 4.71 -0.44 -3.17
N ALA A 172 4.89 0.77 -2.63
CA ALA A 172 5.86 1.74 -3.14
C ALA A 172 7.31 1.21 -3.05
N LEU A 173 7.66 0.57 -1.93
CA LEU A 173 8.96 -0.08 -1.77
C LEU A 173 9.11 -1.33 -2.66
N ALA A 174 8.06 -2.12 -2.83
CA ALA A 174 8.06 -3.27 -3.74
C ALA A 174 8.28 -2.86 -5.20
N TRP A 175 7.64 -1.77 -5.66
CA TRP A 175 7.89 -1.18 -6.98
C TRP A 175 9.31 -0.63 -7.09
N THR A 176 9.79 0.07 -6.06
CA THR A 176 11.18 0.58 -6.02
C THR A 176 12.18 -0.56 -6.16
N HIS A 177 12.00 -1.63 -5.39
CA HIS A 177 12.81 -2.83 -5.47
C HIS A 177 12.73 -3.44 -6.86
N TYR A 178 11.53 -3.75 -7.36
CA TYR A 178 11.35 -4.37 -8.68
C TYR A 178 12.00 -3.57 -9.81
N LEU A 179 11.68 -2.27 -9.90
CA LEU A 179 12.11 -1.42 -11.02
C LEU A 179 13.62 -1.15 -11.01
N LEU A 180 14.22 -1.01 -9.83
CA LEU A 180 15.60 -0.54 -9.68
C LEU A 180 16.56 -1.58 -9.10
N LYS A 181 16.15 -2.84 -8.85
CA LYS A 181 16.97 -3.87 -8.21
C LYS A 181 18.38 -3.95 -8.77
N GLY A 182 18.50 -4.07 -10.10
CA GLY A 182 19.80 -4.19 -10.76
C GLY A 182 20.69 -2.95 -10.65
N LYS A 183 20.13 -1.76 -10.40
CA LYS A 183 20.90 -0.54 -10.12
C LYS A 183 21.27 -0.44 -8.64
N LEU A 184 20.33 -0.74 -7.73
CA LEU A 184 20.58 -0.74 -6.29
C LEU A 184 21.63 -1.78 -5.90
N ASP A 185 21.55 -3.00 -6.44
CA ASP A 185 22.48 -4.09 -6.14
C ASP A 185 23.91 -3.82 -6.63
N LYS A 186 24.08 -3.00 -7.68
CA LYS A 186 25.41 -2.55 -8.12
C LYS A 186 26.09 -1.64 -7.10
N VAL A 187 25.30 -0.87 -6.34
CA VAL A 187 25.81 -0.05 -5.24
C VAL A 187 25.97 -0.91 -3.99
N SER A 188 24.90 -1.60 -3.58
CA SER A 188 24.90 -2.53 -2.47
C SER A 188 23.67 -3.44 -2.49
N PRO A 189 23.84 -4.78 -2.51
CA PRO A 189 22.72 -5.72 -2.44
C PRO A 189 21.96 -5.66 -1.11
N PHE A 190 22.54 -5.04 -0.08
CA PHE A 190 21.89 -4.85 1.21
C PHE A 190 20.72 -3.86 1.15
N VAL A 191 20.67 -2.96 0.16
CA VAL A 191 19.52 -2.06 -0.02
C VAL A 191 18.29 -2.86 -0.45
N SER A 192 18.44 -3.70 -1.48
CA SER A 192 17.36 -4.57 -1.96
C SER A 192 16.94 -5.58 -0.89
N ARG A 193 17.90 -6.19 -0.18
CA ARG A 193 17.61 -7.08 0.96
C ARG A 193 16.84 -6.36 2.05
N ARG A 194 17.21 -5.12 2.41
CA ARG A 194 16.48 -4.36 3.44
C ARG A 194 15.03 -4.13 3.05
N ILE A 195 14.75 -3.82 1.79
CA ILE A 195 13.37 -3.70 1.30
C ILE A 195 12.63 -5.03 1.49
N ALA A 196 13.20 -6.14 0.98
CA ALA A 196 12.58 -7.46 1.09
C ALA A 196 12.29 -7.86 2.54
N ASP A 197 13.25 -7.67 3.45
CA ASP A 197 13.12 -8.00 4.87
C ASP A 197 12.00 -7.18 5.55
N GLU A 198 11.87 -5.88 5.24
CA GLU A 198 10.81 -5.04 5.79
C GLU A 198 9.43 -5.39 5.22
N LEU A 199 9.33 -5.69 3.92
CA LEU A 199 8.09 -6.15 3.29
C LEU A 199 7.61 -7.47 3.90
N GLU A 200 8.53 -8.42 4.11
CA GLU A 200 8.23 -9.67 4.78
C GLU A 200 7.74 -9.42 6.21
N ARG A 201 8.50 -8.64 6.98
CA ARG A 201 8.26 -8.41 8.41
C ARG A 201 7.00 -7.59 8.71
N ARG A 202 6.67 -6.61 7.86
CA ARG A 202 5.60 -5.62 8.10
C ARG A 202 4.32 -5.91 7.32
N ILE A 203 4.40 -6.56 6.15
CA ILE A 203 3.24 -6.75 5.27
C ILE A 203 2.92 -8.24 5.10
N ILE A 204 3.84 -9.02 4.54
CA ILE A 204 3.55 -10.40 4.11
C ILE A 204 3.19 -11.27 5.31
N ILE A 205 4.06 -11.33 6.32
CA ILE A 205 3.87 -12.20 7.48
C ILE A 205 2.67 -11.75 8.34
N PRO A 206 2.48 -10.47 8.68
CA PRO A 206 1.31 -10.03 9.44
C PRO A 206 -0.02 -10.33 8.73
N CYS A 207 -0.14 -9.99 7.43
CA CYS A 207 -1.36 -10.28 6.68
C CYS A 207 -1.64 -11.78 6.51
N LEU A 208 -0.61 -12.64 6.53
CA LEU A 208 -0.76 -14.10 6.52
C LEU A 208 -1.09 -14.71 7.87
N ASN A 209 -0.92 -14.00 8.98
CA ASN A 209 -1.04 -14.57 10.32
C ASN A 209 -2.09 -13.89 11.19
N THR A 210 -2.74 -12.83 10.70
CA THR A 210 -3.69 -12.05 11.49
C THR A 210 -4.97 -11.77 10.72
N ASP A 211 -6.11 -12.15 11.29
CA ASP A 211 -7.43 -11.81 10.79
C ASP A 211 -7.77 -10.37 11.18
N TYR A 212 -7.39 -9.41 10.34
CA TYR A 212 -7.75 -8.02 10.56
C TYR A 212 -9.22 -7.78 10.19
N ASN A 213 -9.88 -6.85 10.88
CA ASN A 213 -11.28 -6.50 10.63
C ASN A 213 -11.56 -6.14 9.16
N TRP A 214 -10.59 -5.50 8.48
CA TRP A 214 -10.74 -5.15 7.07
C TRP A 214 -10.74 -6.36 6.13
N MET A 215 -10.36 -7.56 6.58
CA MET A 215 -10.46 -8.80 5.80
C MET A 215 -11.86 -9.41 5.84
N GLY A 216 -12.68 -9.07 6.85
CA GLY A 216 -14.05 -9.59 6.97
C GLY A 216 -14.15 -11.10 7.22
N VAL A 217 -13.11 -11.72 7.78
CA VAL A 217 -13.05 -13.17 8.01
C VAL A 217 -14.15 -13.63 8.98
N HIS A 218 -14.54 -12.79 9.95
CA HIS A 218 -15.55 -13.11 10.95
C HIS A 218 -16.88 -12.36 10.72
N GLY A 219 -17.12 -11.87 9.50
CA GLY A 219 -18.36 -11.20 9.13
C GLY A 219 -18.37 -9.68 9.35
N GLU A 220 -17.22 -9.07 9.63
CA GLU A 220 -17.06 -7.62 9.78
C GLU A 220 -17.50 -6.89 8.51
N SER A 221 -18.14 -5.72 8.66
CA SER A 221 -18.51 -4.89 7.51
C SER A 221 -17.27 -4.34 6.81
N LEU A 222 -17.19 -4.59 5.50
CA LEU A 222 -16.09 -4.15 4.66
C LEU A 222 -16.31 -2.71 4.20
N ASN A 223 -15.22 -1.98 3.97
CA ASN A 223 -15.25 -0.63 3.43
C ASN A 223 -14.07 -0.45 2.44
N ASN A 224 -13.72 0.80 2.11
CA ASN A 224 -12.63 1.09 1.18
C ASN A 224 -11.26 0.54 1.63
N TRP A 225 -11.07 0.20 2.91
CA TRP A 225 -9.83 -0.39 3.40
C TRP A 225 -9.53 -1.73 2.78
N THR A 226 -10.55 -2.56 2.62
CA THR A 226 -10.39 -3.92 2.11
C THR A 226 -9.77 -3.95 0.72
N PRO A 227 -10.37 -3.36 -0.34
CA PRO A 227 -9.76 -3.37 -1.67
C PRO A 227 -8.44 -2.58 -1.74
N TRP A 228 -8.27 -1.54 -0.92
CA TRP A 228 -7.04 -0.77 -0.90
C TRP A 228 -5.86 -1.58 -0.36
N ILE A 229 -6.04 -2.22 0.81
CA ILE A 229 -4.99 -3.02 1.43
C ILE A 229 -4.73 -4.29 0.60
N CYS A 230 -5.79 -4.96 0.13
CA CYS A 230 -5.66 -6.15 -0.71
C CYS A 230 -4.86 -5.88 -2.00
N SER A 231 -5.09 -4.77 -2.70
CA SER A 231 -4.37 -4.45 -3.94
C SER A 231 -2.89 -4.14 -3.69
N ASN A 232 -2.57 -3.42 -2.63
CA ASN A 232 -1.20 -3.13 -2.23
C ASN A 232 -0.46 -4.39 -1.71
N TRP A 233 -1.12 -5.22 -0.91
CA TRP A 233 -0.56 -6.49 -0.46
C TRP A 233 -0.32 -7.45 -1.63
N LEU A 234 -1.25 -7.54 -2.58
CA LEU A 234 -1.08 -8.31 -3.81
C LEU A 234 0.16 -7.83 -4.60
N THR A 235 0.33 -6.53 -4.73
CA THR A 235 1.50 -5.92 -5.38
C THR A 235 2.81 -6.35 -4.71
N VAL A 236 2.88 -6.27 -3.38
CA VAL A 236 4.06 -6.69 -2.60
C VAL A 236 4.40 -8.15 -2.85
N VAL A 237 3.39 -9.02 -2.75
CA VAL A 237 3.55 -10.48 -2.85
C VAL A 237 3.93 -10.92 -4.26
N LEU A 238 3.31 -10.35 -5.29
CA LEU A 238 3.62 -10.70 -6.69
C LEU A 238 4.99 -10.19 -7.13
N LEU A 239 5.43 -9.03 -6.66
CA LEU A 239 6.70 -8.44 -7.09
C LEU A 239 7.91 -8.93 -6.28
N CYS A 240 7.75 -9.23 -4.99
CA CYS A 240 8.90 -9.42 -4.08
C CYS A 240 8.93 -10.74 -3.31
N ASP A 241 7.83 -11.49 -3.20
CA ASP A 241 7.84 -12.75 -2.45
C ASP A 241 8.35 -13.92 -3.31
N THR A 242 9.58 -14.35 -3.03
CA THR A 242 10.23 -15.46 -3.73
C THR A 242 9.81 -16.83 -3.22
N ASN A 243 9.04 -16.92 -2.12
CA ASN A 243 8.54 -18.20 -1.63
C ASN A 243 7.22 -18.55 -2.35
N PRO A 244 7.17 -19.59 -3.21
CA PRO A 244 5.99 -19.89 -4.03
C PRO A 244 4.77 -20.34 -3.21
N GLU A 245 4.97 -21.08 -2.13
CA GLU A 245 3.88 -21.53 -1.25
C GLU A 245 3.28 -20.35 -0.49
N ARG A 246 4.15 -19.50 0.08
CA ARG A 246 3.71 -18.28 0.76
C ARG A 246 3.00 -17.32 -0.18
N ARG A 247 3.47 -17.20 -1.43
CA ARG A 247 2.82 -16.40 -2.47
C ARG A 247 1.43 -16.93 -2.80
N LEU A 248 1.28 -18.24 -2.96
CA LEU A 248 -0.02 -18.88 -3.18
C LEU A 248 -0.97 -18.62 -2.01
N ASP A 249 -0.49 -18.76 -0.78
CA ASP A 249 -1.28 -18.56 0.44
C ASP A 249 -1.77 -17.12 0.57
N ALA A 250 -0.88 -16.16 0.31
CA ALA A 250 -1.21 -14.74 0.39
C ALA A 250 -2.22 -14.35 -0.70
N VAL A 251 -2.02 -14.77 -1.96
CA VAL A 251 -2.97 -14.47 -3.05
C VAL A 251 -4.33 -15.11 -2.76
N TYR A 252 -4.37 -16.34 -2.27
CA TYR A 252 -5.64 -16.98 -1.91
C TYR A 252 -6.34 -16.25 -0.77
N ARG A 253 -5.61 -15.82 0.27
CA ARG A 253 -6.17 -15.05 1.39
C ARG A 253 -6.66 -13.66 0.98
N ILE A 254 -5.97 -13.01 0.05
CA ILE A 254 -6.44 -11.78 -0.59
C ILE A 254 -7.79 -12.03 -1.29
N MET A 255 -7.92 -13.13 -2.04
CA MET A 255 -9.18 -13.50 -2.70
C MET A 255 -10.32 -13.82 -1.71
N GLN A 256 -10.02 -14.28 -0.50
CA GLN A 256 -11.03 -14.48 0.55
C GLN A 256 -11.54 -13.15 1.13
N SER A 257 -10.69 -12.12 1.12
CA SER A 257 -11.02 -10.80 1.64
C SER A 257 -11.82 -9.94 0.65
N LEU A 258 -11.98 -10.38 -0.60
CA LEU A 258 -12.65 -9.67 -1.69
C LEU A 258 -13.93 -10.38 -2.16
#